data_AF-A0AAW6NK55-F1
#
_entry.id   AF-A0AAW6NK55-F1
#
_cell.length_a   1.000
_cell.length_b   1.000
_cell.length_c   1.000
_cell.angle_alpha   90.00
_cell.angle_beta   90.00
_cell.angle_gamma   90.00
#
_symmetry.space_group_name_H-M   'P 1'
#
loop_
_entity.id
_entity.type
_entity.pdbx_description
1 polymer ?
#
loop_
_entity_poly.entity_id
_entity_poly.type
_entity_poly.pdbx_seq_one_letter_code
_entity_poly.pdbx_strand_id
1 'polypeptide(L)'
;MKAIHNTKSLVEALVEHEGFRKWICIDGNSIRFRVYKNGSMHIDVHPDIAERLNNILSAIVPLALPADRMAHSKKSLEAFPVLKQCIDFDTRMQLSELMFKNDGDNKWSCWTSLGSLAERKSSSVAADTLRFLGATVTKYDVTFSYDPCEVIRYIGQIGEMPDIVTHQFYPSSCRISEYVYSLLGAGEGDTLLEPNIGHADLLKSFPAGVIVTGIELDTLNCLISRAKGYDTTEADFLTWSKSNQQKKFDYVVMNPPFADNRARLHLQAAASHLAAGGSLAAVLPLSLQGLDNPLGEEFRTEWMDVFEN
;
A
#
# COMPACT_ATOMS: atom_id res chain seq x y z
N MET A 1 16.23 4.42 18.68
CA MET A 1 14.77 4.18 18.71
C MET A 1 14.49 3.09 19.75
N LYS A 2 13.56 3.29 20.68
CA LYS A 2 13.17 2.24 21.65
C LYS A 2 12.39 1.17 20.90
N ALA A 3 12.79 -0.09 21.04
CA ALA A 3 12.11 -1.22 20.43
C ALA A 3 10.62 -1.22 20.85
N ILE A 4 9.72 -1.21 19.87
CA ILE A 4 8.28 -1.16 20.09
C ILE A 4 7.79 -2.58 20.36
N HIS A 5 8.12 -3.11 21.54
CA HIS A 5 7.53 -4.36 22.05
C HIS A 5 6.43 -4.08 23.08
N ASN A 6 6.00 -2.83 23.22
CA ASN A 6 5.02 -2.43 24.23
C ASN A 6 3.63 -2.31 23.61
N THR A 7 2.74 -3.26 23.94
CA THR A 7 1.32 -3.25 23.56
C THR A 7 0.65 -1.91 23.87
N LYS A 8 1.02 -1.24 24.98
CA LYS A 8 0.49 0.08 25.32
C LYS A 8 0.83 1.12 24.25
N SER A 9 2.09 1.20 23.84
CA SER A 9 2.54 2.18 22.84
C SER A 9 1.93 1.92 21.46
N LEU A 10 1.72 0.65 21.10
CA LEU A 10 0.98 0.29 19.89
C LEU A 10 -0.46 0.82 19.95
N VAL A 11 -1.19 0.50 21.02
CA VAL A 11 -2.59 0.94 21.18
C VAL A 11 -2.70 2.46 21.20
N GLU A 12 -1.79 3.15 21.89
CA GLU A 12 -1.76 4.63 21.93
C GLU A 12 -1.57 5.23 20.52
N ALA A 13 -0.57 4.75 19.77
CA ALA A 13 -0.28 5.24 18.42
C ALA A 13 -1.45 5.01 17.45
N LEU A 14 -2.09 3.83 17.52
CA LEU A 14 -3.21 3.51 16.64
C LEU A 14 -4.47 4.32 16.98
N VAL A 15 -4.73 4.57 18.26
CA VAL A 15 -5.87 5.41 18.69
C VAL A 15 -5.63 6.88 18.35
N GLU A 16 -4.39 7.35 18.38
CA GLU A 16 -4.03 8.70 17.93
C GLU A 16 -4.33 8.88 16.44
N HIS A 17 -4.02 7.86 15.62
CA HIS A 17 -4.30 7.87 14.18
C HIS A 17 -5.80 7.77 13.86
N GLU A 18 -6.49 6.77 14.39
CA GLU A 18 -7.88 6.46 14.03
C GLU A 18 -8.91 7.27 14.81
N GLY A 19 -8.61 7.58 16.06
CA GLY A 19 -9.49 8.22 17.03
C GLY A 19 -10.28 7.24 17.92
N PHE A 20 -10.73 7.75 19.07
CA PHE A 20 -11.52 6.99 20.04
C PHE A 20 -12.86 6.51 19.45
N ARG A 21 -13.34 5.37 19.97
CA ARG A 21 -14.62 4.71 19.63
C ARG A 21 -14.73 4.17 18.19
N LYS A 22 -13.65 4.21 17.41
CA LYS A 22 -13.56 3.48 16.14
C LYS A 22 -13.01 2.07 16.36
N TRP A 23 -13.44 1.14 15.52
CA TRP A 23 -12.81 -0.19 15.47
C TRP A 23 -11.52 -0.08 14.70
N ILE A 24 -10.43 -0.53 15.31
CA ILE A 24 -9.09 -0.59 14.74
C ILE A 24 -8.76 -2.06 14.57
N CYS A 25 -8.40 -2.46 13.35
CA CYS A 25 -8.00 -3.84 13.05
C CYS A 25 -6.48 -3.97 13.06
N ILE A 26 -5.99 -5.12 13.51
CA ILE A 26 -4.57 -5.47 13.52
C ILE A 26 -4.40 -6.92 13.07
N ASP A 27 -3.16 -7.29 12.73
CA ASP A 27 -2.79 -8.65 12.37
C ASP A 27 -3.69 -9.22 11.25
N GLY A 28 -3.99 -8.39 10.24
CA GLY A 28 -4.70 -8.84 9.03
C GLY A 28 -6.17 -9.07 9.28
N ASN A 29 -6.79 -8.19 10.06
CA ASN A 29 -8.17 -8.30 10.52
C ASN A 29 -8.47 -9.51 11.43
N SER A 30 -7.44 -10.21 11.91
CA SER A 30 -7.61 -11.33 12.85
C SER A 30 -8.07 -10.88 14.23
N ILE A 31 -7.68 -9.66 14.63
CA ILE A 31 -8.09 -9.02 15.87
C ILE A 31 -8.53 -7.60 15.55
N ARG A 32 -9.57 -7.13 16.22
CA ARG A 32 -9.91 -5.70 16.26
C ARG A 32 -10.12 -5.25 17.67
N PHE A 33 -9.84 -3.98 17.93
CA PHE A 33 -10.09 -3.37 19.22
C PHE A 33 -10.71 -1.99 19.07
N ARG A 34 -11.38 -1.53 20.13
CA ARG A 34 -11.98 -0.20 20.21
C ARG A 34 -11.74 0.38 21.59
N VAL A 35 -11.08 1.53 21.62
CA VAL A 35 -10.76 2.25 22.87
C VAL A 35 -11.75 3.38 23.10
N TYR A 36 -12.18 3.54 24.34
CA TYR A 36 -13.09 4.59 24.77
C TYR A 36 -12.33 5.66 25.58
N LYS A 37 -12.88 6.89 25.60
CA LYS A 37 -12.28 8.03 26.33
C LYS A 37 -12.11 7.81 27.84
N ASN A 38 -12.80 6.83 28.43
CA ASN A 38 -12.67 6.45 29.84
C ASN A 38 -11.56 5.40 30.09
N GLY A 39 -10.78 5.04 29.06
CA GLY A 39 -9.70 4.05 29.14
C GLY A 39 -10.14 2.59 28.98
N SER A 40 -11.45 2.30 28.90
CA SER A 40 -11.91 0.94 28.59
C SER A 40 -11.61 0.58 27.12
N MET A 41 -11.35 -0.71 26.88
CA MET A 41 -11.06 -1.26 25.56
C MET A 41 -11.87 -2.54 25.35
N HIS A 42 -12.55 -2.63 24.21
CA HIS A 42 -13.16 -3.87 23.74
C HIS A 42 -12.22 -4.50 22.71
N ILE A 43 -12.02 -5.82 22.79
CA ILE A 43 -11.24 -6.60 21.83
C ILE A 43 -12.12 -7.71 21.29
N ASP A 44 -12.19 -7.84 19.98
CA ASP A 44 -12.83 -8.94 19.29
C ASP A 44 -11.79 -9.72 18.49
N VAL A 45 -11.87 -11.05 18.53
CA VAL A 45 -11.10 -11.96 17.67
C VAL A 45 -11.99 -12.40 16.51
N HIS A 46 -11.43 -12.44 15.30
CA HIS A 46 -12.14 -12.92 14.12
C HIS A 46 -12.66 -14.35 14.36
N PRO A 47 -13.91 -14.67 14.00
CA PRO A 47 -14.52 -15.98 14.25
C PRO A 47 -13.68 -17.17 13.77
N ASP A 48 -13.16 -17.13 12.54
CA ASP A 48 -12.30 -18.20 12.00
C ASP A 48 -11.02 -18.42 12.81
N ILE A 49 -10.46 -17.34 13.37
CA ILE A 49 -9.28 -17.41 14.23
C ILE A 49 -9.66 -18.00 15.59
N ALA A 50 -10.79 -17.58 16.16
CA ALA A 50 -11.32 -18.15 17.39
C ALA A 50 -11.58 -19.66 17.26
N GLU A 51 -12.14 -20.12 16.13
CA GLU A 51 -12.35 -21.54 15.87
C GLU A 51 -11.03 -22.32 15.79
N ARG A 52 -10.03 -21.78 15.07
CA ARG A 52 -8.68 -22.38 15.02
C ARG A 52 -8.04 -22.49 16.40
N LEU A 53 -8.11 -21.43 17.20
CA LEU A 53 -7.61 -21.42 18.59
C LEU A 53 -8.33 -22.47 19.45
N ASN A 54 -9.66 -22.57 19.32
CA ASN A 54 -10.46 -23.56 20.02
C ASN A 54 -10.09 -25.00 19.62
N ASN A 55 -9.79 -25.25 18.34
CA ASN A 55 -9.36 -26.57 17.88
C ASN A 55 -7.98 -26.96 18.45
N ILE A 56 -7.04 -26.01 18.50
CA ILE A 56 -5.73 -26.22 19.14
C ILE A 56 -5.91 -26.47 20.64
N LEU A 57 -6.70 -25.64 21.32
CA LEU A 57 -6.98 -25.80 22.75
C LEU A 57 -7.60 -27.16 23.05
N SER A 58 -8.56 -27.60 22.23
CA SER A 58 -9.19 -28.92 22.36
C SER A 58 -8.22 -30.08 22.14
N ALA A 59 -7.16 -29.90 21.34
CA ALA A 59 -6.14 -30.91 21.15
C ALA A 59 -5.17 -31.00 22.35
N ILE A 60 -4.83 -29.86 22.96
CA ILE A 60 -3.91 -29.78 24.11
C ILE A 60 -4.64 -30.13 25.42
N VAL A 61 -5.90 -29.69 25.55
CA VAL A 61 -6.74 -29.86 26.74
C VAL A 61 -8.16 -30.30 26.30
N PRO A 62 -8.40 -31.62 26.14
CA PRO A 62 -9.64 -32.15 25.54
C PRO A 62 -10.95 -31.72 26.20
N LEU A 63 -10.94 -31.40 27.50
CA LEU A 63 -12.13 -31.02 28.28
C LEU A 63 -12.24 -29.51 28.51
N ALA A 64 -11.40 -28.68 27.89
CA ALA A 64 -11.42 -27.23 28.07
C ALA A 64 -12.64 -26.56 27.41
N LEU A 65 -13.30 -27.23 26.47
CA LEU A 65 -14.40 -26.68 25.70
C LEU A 65 -15.67 -27.55 25.81
N PRO A 66 -16.86 -26.94 25.80
CA PRO A 66 -18.11 -27.69 25.71
C PRO A 66 -18.16 -28.57 24.45
N ALA A 67 -18.82 -29.73 24.57
CA ALA A 67 -19.05 -30.63 23.43
C ALA A 67 -19.98 -29.99 22.38
N ASP A 68 -21.01 -29.28 22.85
CA ASP A 68 -21.93 -28.53 22.00
C ASP A 68 -21.43 -27.10 21.80
N ARG A 69 -20.80 -26.85 20.66
CA ARG A 69 -20.38 -25.51 20.24
C ARG A 69 -21.36 -24.97 19.22
N MET A 70 -21.95 -23.81 19.50
CA MET A 70 -22.73 -23.11 18.48
C MET A 70 -21.78 -22.58 17.40
N ALA A 71 -22.03 -22.93 16.14
CA ALA A 71 -21.33 -22.33 15.02
C ALA A 71 -21.57 -20.82 15.00
N HIS A 72 -20.57 -20.05 14.56
CA HIS A 72 -20.75 -18.62 14.38
C HIS A 72 -21.83 -18.34 13.33
N SER A 73 -22.71 -17.39 13.61
CA SER A 73 -23.76 -16.99 12.67
C SER A 73 -23.15 -16.30 11.44
N LYS A 74 -23.82 -16.39 10.28
CA LYS A 74 -23.41 -15.66 9.08
C LYS A 74 -23.30 -14.14 9.32
N LYS A 75 -24.22 -13.58 10.11
CA LYS A 75 -24.22 -12.15 10.50
C LYS A 75 -23.00 -11.76 11.36
N SER A 76 -22.50 -12.67 12.21
CA SER A 76 -21.27 -12.42 12.98
C SER A 76 -20.01 -12.52 12.13
N LEU A 77 -20.00 -13.33 11.07
CA LEU A 77 -18.90 -13.42 10.12
C LEU A 77 -18.83 -12.18 9.24
N GLU A 78 -19.97 -11.73 8.69
CA GLU A 78 -20.06 -10.52 7.85
C GLU A 78 -19.75 -9.21 8.60
N ALA A 79 -19.73 -9.24 9.93
CA ALA A 79 -19.38 -8.08 10.75
C ALA A 79 -17.86 -7.82 10.85
N PHE A 80 -17.02 -8.75 10.39
CA PHE A 80 -15.57 -8.59 10.33
C PHE A 80 -15.13 -8.31 8.90
N PRO A 81 -14.11 -7.45 8.70
CA PRO A 81 -13.44 -7.37 7.41
C PRO A 81 -12.80 -8.71 7.03
N VAL A 82 -12.64 -8.95 5.73
CA VAL A 82 -11.97 -10.16 5.22
C VAL A 82 -10.57 -10.28 5.80
N LEU A 83 -10.19 -11.47 6.27
CA LEU A 83 -8.83 -11.74 6.75
C LEU A 83 -7.82 -11.45 5.64
N LYS A 84 -6.88 -10.56 5.92
CA LYS A 84 -5.76 -10.26 5.02
C LYS A 84 -4.61 -11.21 5.30
N GLN A 85 -3.80 -11.46 4.28
CA GLN A 85 -2.53 -12.15 4.48
C GLN A 85 -1.58 -11.23 5.25
N CYS A 86 -1.10 -11.70 6.39
CA CYS A 86 -0.11 -11.00 7.19
C CYS A 86 1.24 -11.68 7.15
N ILE A 87 2.27 -10.86 7.31
CA ILE A 87 3.60 -11.34 7.65
C ILE A 87 3.53 -11.98 9.04
N ASP A 88 4.18 -13.14 9.20
CA ASP A 88 4.22 -13.83 10.48
C ASP A 88 4.92 -12.98 11.56
N PHE A 89 4.60 -13.26 12.82
CA PHE A 89 5.08 -12.48 13.95
C PHE A 89 6.61 -12.45 14.03
N ASP A 90 7.28 -13.59 13.84
CA ASP A 90 8.74 -13.66 13.94
C ASP A 90 9.41 -12.81 12.87
N THR A 91 8.93 -12.86 11.64
CA THR A 91 9.41 -12.01 10.55
C THR A 91 9.17 -10.53 10.83
N ARG A 92 7.98 -10.15 11.34
CA ARG A 92 7.69 -8.77 11.73
C ARG A 92 8.63 -8.29 12.82
N MET A 93 8.93 -9.15 13.77
CA MET A 93 9.87 -8.83 14.84
C MET A 93 11.27 -8.57 14.28
N GLN A 94 11.76 -9.47 13.43
CA GLN A 94 13.06 -9.31 12.76
C GLN A 94 13.13 -7.99 11.96
N LEU A 95 12.07 -7.63 11.24
CA LEU A 95 12.01 -6.38 10.48
C LEU A 95 12.01 -5.16 11.40
N SER A 96 11.25 -5.21 12.51
CA SER A 96 11.14 -4.09 13.46
C SER A 96 12.43 -3.78 14.22
N GLU A 97 13.37 -4.74 14.28
CA GLU A 97 14.68 -4.59 14.91
C GLU A 97 15.72 -3.95 13.99
N LEU A 98 15.42 -3.81 12.69
CA LEU A 98 16.32 -3.18 11.74
C LEU A 98 16.51 -1.70 12.07
N MET A 99 17.76 -1.31 12.27
CA MET A 99 18.13 0.08 12.54
C MET A 99 18.79 0.67 11.30
N PHE A 100 18.05 1.54 10.62
CA PHE A 100 18.54 2.28 9.46
C PHE A 100 19.30 3.52 9.87
N LYS A 101 20.37 3.83 9.13
CA LYS A 101 21.16 5.06 9.25
C LYS A 101 21.09 5.81 7.93
N ASN A 102 21.01 7.14 8.02
CA ASN A 102 21.13 8.00 6.85
C ASN A 102 22.61 8.18 6.50
N ASP A 103 23.00 7.74 5.30
CA ASP A 103 24.37 7.80 4.78
C ASP A 103 24.63 9.06 3.91
N GLY A 104 23.65 9.96 3.82
CA GLY A 104 23.65 11.09 2.88
C GLY A 104 22.89 10.77 1.59
N ASP A 105 22.60 11.80 0.79
CA ASP A 105 21.95 11.68 -0.54
C ASP A 105 20.67 10.82 -0.57
N ASN A 106 19.83 10.96 0.46
CA ASN A 106 18.61 10.16 0.67
C ASN A 106 18.84 8.63 0.71
N LYS A 107 20.07 8.19 0.96
CA LYS A 107 20.41 6.78 1.11
C LYS A 107 20.32 6.37 2.57
N TRP A 108 19.50 5.37 2.85
CA TRP A 108 19.34 4.78 4.18
C TRP A 108 19.80 3.34 4.19
N SER A 109 20.69 2.95 5.09
CA SER A 109 21.27 1.60 5.12
C SER A 109 21.14 0.92 6.48
N CYS A 110 21.04 -0.41 6.45
CA CYS A 110 21.09 -1.28 7.62
C CYS A 110 21.93 -2.51 7.31
N TRP A 111 22.89 -2.81 8.18
CA TRP A 111 23.63 -4.07 8.12
C TRP A 111 22.78 -5.18 8.74
N THR A 112 22.56 -6.27 7.99
CA THR A 112 21.78 -7.43 8.44
C THR A 112 22.06 -8.67 7.59
N SER A 113 22.00 -9.86 8.19
CA SER A 113 22.21 -11.13 7.49
C SER A 113 20.96 -11.67 6.76
N LEU A 114 19.86 -10.91 6.72
CA LEU A 114 18.60 -11.34 6.11
C LEU A 114 18.74 -11.72 4.63
N GLY A 115 19.56 -11.00 3.86
CA GLY A 115 19.80 -11.36 2.47
C GLY A 115 20.62 -12.64 2.31
N SER A 116 21.63 -12.85 3.16
CA SER A 116 22.38 -14.11 3.21
C SER A 116 21.47 -15.29 3.57
N LEU A 117 20.52 -15.09 4.48
CA LEU A 117 19.53 -16.11 4.84
C LEU A 117 18.59 -16.43 3.67
N ALA A 118 18.17 -15.41 2.91
CA ALA A 118 17.33 -15.57 1.73
C ALA A 118 18.00 -16.41 0.64
N GLU A 119 19.30 -16.16 0.36
CA GLU A 119 20.06 -16.96 -0.61
C GLU A 119 20.13 -18.44 -0.21
N ARG A 120 20.36 -18.74 1.08
CA ARG A 120 20.46 -20.12 1.58
C ARG A 120 19.14 -20.88 1.52
N LYS A 121 18.02 -20.19 1.74
CA LYS A 121 16.67 -20.77 1.75
C LYS A 121 15.95 -20.67 0.40
N SER A 122 16.60 -20.08 -0.62
CA SER A 122 16.00 -19.74 -1.92
C SER A 122 14.78 -18.79 -1.88
N SER A 123 14.37 -18.34 -0.69
CA SER A 123 13.36 -17.29 -0.44
C SER A 123 13.43 -16.87 1.03
N SER A 124 12.97 -15.65 1.35
CA SER A 124 12.83 -15.19 2.73
C SER A 124 11.77 -14.11 2.79
N VAL A 125 10.69 -14.36 3.53
CA VAL A 125 9.58 -13.41 3.70
C VAL A 125 10.09 -12.03 4.13
N ALA A 126 11.08 -11.98 5.02
CA ALA A 126 11.72 -10.72 5.43
C ALA A 126 12.37 -9.98 4.25
N ALA A 127 13.18 -10.68 3.46
CA ALA A 127 13.90 -10.09 2.33
C ALA A 127 12.93 -9.68 1.21
N ASP A 128 11.91 -10.49 0.96
CA ASP A 128 10.89 -10.22 -0.06
C ASP A 128 9.99 -9.04 0.35
N THR A 129 9.67 -8.94 1.64
CA THR A 129 9.02 -7.75 2.21
C THR A 129 9.88 -6.51 2.00
N LEU A 130 11.16 -6.54 2.39
CA LEU A 130 12.06 -5.40 2.21
C LEU A 130 12.15 -4.97 0.73
N ARG A 131 12.24 -5.92 -0.19
CA ARG A 131 12.23 -5.64 -1.65
C ARG A 131 10.91 -5.02 -2.10
N PHE A 132 9.78 -5.54 -1.61
CA PHE A 132 8.47 -4.96 -1.90
C PHE A 132 8.41 -3.50 -1.48
N LEU A 133 8.90 -3.17 -0.28
CA LEU A 133 8.97 -1.79 0.22
C LEU A 133 9.93 -0.91 -0.62
N GLY A 134 10.70 -1.47 -1.54
CA GLY A 134 11.63 -0.73 -2.40
C GLY A 134 13.08 -0.79 -1.95
N ALA A 135 13.44 -1.69 -1.03
CA ALA A 135 14.84 -1.88 -0.64
C ALA A 135 15.63 -2.62 -1.73
N THR A 136 16.89 -2.24 -1.88
CA THR A 136 17.91 -3.13 -2.44
C THR A 136 18.46 -4.00 -1.31
N VAL A 137 18.33 -5.32 -1.44
CA VAL A 137 18.79 -6.30 -0.45
C VAL A 137 19.96 -7.10 -1.00
N THR A 138 21.13 -6.91 -0.41
CA THR A 138 22.34 -7.73 -0.65
C THR A 138 22.53 -8.75 0.48
N LYS A 139 23.63 -9.52 0.48
CA LYS A 139 23.89 -10.53 1.52
C LYS A 139 23.90 -9.96 2.94
N TYR A 140 24.45 -8.76 3.11
CA TYR A 140 24.69 -8.15 4.42
C TYR A 140 24.16 -6.73 4.56
N ASP A 141 23.64 -6.14 3.50
CA ASP A 141 23.20 -4.75 3.49
C ASP A 141 21.81 -4.63 2.87
N VAL A 142 20.97 -3.83 3.52
CA VAL A 142 19.66 -3.40 3.03
C VAL A 142 19.71 -1.89 2.88
N THR A 143 19.36 -1.39 1.69
CA THR A 143 19.37 0.06 1.43
C THR A 143 18.07 0.56 0.81
N PHE A 144 17.59 1.70 1.28
CA PHE A 144 16.46 2.45 0.73
C PHE A 144 16.92 3.80 0.17
N SER A 145 16.18 4.34 -0.80
CA SER A 145 16.35 5.69 -1.36
C SER A 145 15.46 6.74 -0.69
N TYR A 146 14.88 6.41 0.46
CA TYR A 146 13.98 7.22 1.27
C TYR A 146 14.10 6.78 2.73
N ASP A 147 13.61 7.59 3.69
CA ASP A 147 13.61 7.21 5.11
C ASP A 147 12.62 6.07 5.39
N PRO A 148 13.08 4.84 5.68
CA PRO A 148 12.19 3.70 5.83
C PRO A 148 11.64 3.54 7.25
N CYS A 149 12.03 4.39 8.21
CA CYS A 149 11.78 4.13 9.63
C CYS A 149 10.28 3.98 9.94
N GLU A 150 9.44 4.89 9.43
CA GLU A 150 8.00 4.85 9.65
C GLU A 150 7.33 3.67 8.93
N VAL A 151 7.80 3.34 7.73
CA VAL A 151 7.30 2.20 6.94
C VAL A 151 7.60 0.87 7.64
N ILE A 152 8.85 0.67 8.06
CA ILE A 152 9.28 -0.53 8.79
C ILE A 152 8.57 -0.64 10.14
N ARG A 153 8.37 0.49 10.83
CA ARG A 153 7.60 0.57 12.06
C ARG A 153 6.15 0.11 11.83
N TYR A 154 5.49 0.60 10.78
CA TYR A 154 4.14 0.19 10.43
C TYR A 154 4.06 -1.32 10.17
N ILE A 155 5.00 -1.89 9.40
CA ILE A 155 5.05 -3.34 9.15
C ILE A 155 5.24 -4.15 10.44
N GLY A 156 6.14 -3.74 11.33
CA GLY A 156 6.30 -4.42 12.61
C GLY A 156 4.99 -4.44 13.42
N GLN A 157 4.28 -3.31 13.43
CA GLN A 157 3.08 -3.10 14.23
C GLN A 157 1.80 -3.74 13.66
N ILE A 158 1.59 -3.62 12.36
CA ILE A 158 0.36 -4.03 11.68
C ILE A 158 0.56 -5.36 10.96
N GLY A 159 1.72 -5.56 10.33
CA GLY A 159 2.06 -6.78 9.60
C GLY A 159 1.25 -7.02 8.34
N GLU A 160 0.35 -6.10 7.98
CA GLU A 160 -0.46 -6.18 6.77
C GLU A 160 0.39 -5.79 5.57
N MET A 161 0.35 -6.65 4.55
CA MET A 161 0.88 -6.34 3.23
C MET A 161 -0.30 -6.15 2.29
N PRO A 162 -0.22 -5.21 1.35
CA PRO A 162 -1.16 -5.14 0.25
C PRO A 162 -1.16 -6.49 -0.45
N ASP A 163 -2.35 -7.08 -0.60
CA ASP A 163 -2.47 -8.27 -1.44
C ASP A 163 -2.29 -7.82 -2.89
N ILE A 164 -1.12 -8.16 -3.45
CA ILE A 164 -0.64 -7.76 -4.77
C ILE A 164 -1.70 -8.04 -5.86
N VAL A 165 -2.45 -9.14 -5.73
CA VAL A 165 -3.45 -9.56 -6.73
C VAL A 165 -4.75 -8.79 -6.56
N THR A 166 -5.28 -8.66 -5.34
CA THR A 166 -6.57 -7.97 -5.12
C THR A 166 -6.44 -6.44 -5.20
N HIS A 167 -5.29 -5.89 -4.80
CA HIS A 167 -4.98 -4.46 -4.90
C HIS A 167 -4.41 -4.08 -6.28
N GLN A 168 -4.12 -5.07 -7.14
CA GLN A 168 -3.64 -4.87 -8.51
C GLN A 168 -2.43 -3.93 -8.57
N PHE A 169 -1.53 -4.14 -7.64
CA PHE A 169 -0.32 -3.35 -7.51
C PHE A 169 0.72 -3.85 -8.52
N TYR A 170 0.86 -3.14 -9.63
CA TYR A 170 1.83 -3.42 -10.67
C TYR A 170 2.85 -2.27 -10.73
N PRO A 171 4.00 -2.38 -10.04
CA PRO A 171 4.99 -1.31 -10.03
C PRO A 171 5.50 -1.06 -11.45
N SER A 172 5.46 0.20 -11.87
CA SER A 172 5.94 0.61 -13.19
C SER A 172 7.45 0.43 -13.30
N SER A 173 7.91 -0.11 -14.42
CA SER A 173 9.36 -0.22 -14.68
C SER A 173 9.98 1.15 -14.96
N CYS A 174 11.29 1.28 -14.73
CA CYS A 174 12.04 2.51 -15.03
C CYS A 174 11.87 2.91 -16.51
N ARG A 175 11.84 1.93 -17.42
CA ARG A 175 11.63 2.15 -18.85
C ARG A 175 10.27 2.78 -19.15
N ILE A 176 9.21 2.36 -18.46
CA ILE A 176 7.87 2.95 -18.62
C ILE A 176 7.87 4.38 -18.08
N SER A 177 8.46 4.61 -16.90
CA SER A 177 8.61 5.96 -16.32
C SER A 177 9.35 6.92 -17.27
N GLU A 178 10.49 6.51 -17.82
CA GLU A 178 11.26 7.29 -18.80
C GLU A 178 10.47 7.59 -20.07
N TYR A 179 9.75 6.59 -20.59
CA TYR A 179 8.94 6.76 -21.80
C TYR A 179 7.79 7.72 -21.57
N VAL A 180 7.01 7.54 -20.49
CA VAL A 180 5.89 8.42 -20.13
C VAL A 180 6.37 9.85 -19.89
N TYR A 181 7.49 10.04 -19.20
CA TYR A 181 8.11 11.35 -19.03
C TYR A 181 8.47 12.00 -20.38
N SER A 182 9.07 11.23 -21.30
CA SER A 182 9.46 11.74 -22.63
C SER A 182 8.28 12.20 -23.49
N LEU A 183 7.08 11.65 -23.25
CA LEU A 183 5.85 12.04 -23.96
C LEU A 183 5.26 13.34 -23.43
N LEU A 184 5.28 13.54 -22.11
CA LEU A 184 4.62 14.68 -21.47
C LEU A 184 5.51 15.90 -21.36
N GLY A 185 6.82 15.72 -21.11
CA GLY A 185 7.76 16.82 -20.96
C GLY A 185 7.50 17.73 -19.75
N ALA A 186 6.86 17.21 -18.70
CA ALA A 186 6.55 17.98 -17.48
C ALA A 186 7.82 18.54 -16.82
N GLY A 187 7.78 19.81 -16.44
CA GLY A 187 8.91 20.56 -15.92
C GLY A 187 8.71 21.12 -14.51
N GLU A 188 9.66 21.96 -14.09
CA GLU A 188 9.61 22.62 -12.79
C GLU A 188 8.39 23.55 -12.68
N GLY A 189 7.62 23.40 -11.61
CA GLY A 189 6.41 24.19 -11.33
C GLY A 189 5.12 23.65 -11.94
N ASP A 190 5.21 22.71 -12.88
CA ASP A 190 4.03 22.07 -13.48
C ASP A 190 3.30 21.22 -12.44
N THR A 191 1.97 21.19 -12.52
CA THR A 191 1.13 20.40 -11.62
C THR A 191 0.80 19.04 -12.24
N LEU A 192 0.99 17.97 -11.47
CA LEU A 192 0.78 16.60 -11.92
C LEU A 192 -0.12 15.84 -10.93
N LEU A 193 -1.09 15.10 -11.45
CA LEU A 193 -1.88 14.14 -10.69
C LEU A 193 -1.44 12.70 -11.02
N GLU A 194 -1.18 11.90 -9.99
CA GLU A 194 -1.10 10.44 -10.09
C GLU A 194 -2.25 9.79 -9.30
N PRO A 195 -3.33 9.34 -9.98
CA PRO A 195 -4.53 8.79 -9.34
C PRO A 195 -4.35 7.51 -8.53
N ASN A 196 -3.24 6.79 -8.73
CA ASN A 196 -2.95 5.48 -8.17
C ASN A 196 -1.46 5.38 -7.85
N ILE A 197 -0.97 6.27 -6.99
CA ILE A 197 0.47 6.54 -6.85
C ILE A 197 1.29 5.34 -6.39
N GLY A 198 0.73 4.46 -5.56
CA GLY A 198 1.46 3.29 -5.11
C GLY A 198 2.79 3.68 -4.45
N HIS A 199 3.91 3.15 -4.96
CA HIS A 199 5.26 3.54 -4.52
C HIS A 199 5.86 4.71 -5.32
N ALA A 200 5.09 5.35 -6.20
CA ALA A 200 5.53 6.40 -7.12
C ALA A 200 6.60 5.95 -8.13
N ASP A 201 6.63 4.66 -8.50
CA ASP A 201 7.64 4.13 -9.42
C ASP A 201 7.46 4.67 -10.85
N LEU A 202 6.23 5.07 -11.24
CA LEU A 202 5.95 5.73 -12.52
C LEU A 202 6.53 7.15 -12.60
N LEU A 203 6.79 7.77 -11.44
CA LEU A 203 7.30 9.13 -11.32
C LEU A 203 8.83 9.20 -11.19
N LYS A 204 9.52 8.05 -11.18
CA LYS A 204 10.95 7.96 -10.87
C LYS A 204 11.84 8.80 -11.81
N SER A 205 11.41 9.00 -13.05
CA SER A 205 12.14 9.75 -14.08
C SER A 205 11.70 11.21 -14.19
N PHE A 206 10.66 11.62 -13.45
CA PHE A 206 10.17 12.99 -13.44
C PHE A 206 11.09 13.88 -12.59
N PRO A 207 11.32 15.14 -12.98
CA PRO A 207 12.16 16.05 -12.22
C PRO A 207 11.48 16.43 -10.89
N ALA A 208 12.28 16.57 -9.83
CA ALA A 208 11.80 16.92 -8.49
C ALA A 208 11.07 18.27 -8.40
N GLY A 209 11.19 19.13 -9.42
CA GLY A 209 10.48 20.41 -9.51
C GLY A 209 9.00 20.28 -9.90
N VAL A 210 8.54 19.12 -10.37
CA VAL A 210 7.12 18.89 -10.68
C VAL A 210 6.32 18.80 -9.39
N ILE A 211 5.20 19.52 -9.31
CA ILE A 211 4.32 19.54 -8.14
C ILE A 211 3.33 18.38 -8.27
N VAL A 212 3.65 17.26 -7.64
CA VAL A 212 2.87 16.01 -7.71
C VAL A 212 1.84 15.93 -6.59
N THR A 213 0.58 15.65 -6.96
CA THR A 213 -0.47 15.16 -6.07
C THR A 213 -0.73 13.68 -6.36
N GLY A 214 -0.48 12.82 -5.38
CA GLY A 214 -0.74 11.38 -5.46
C GLY A 214 -2.00 10.97 -4.70
N ILE A 215 -2.77 10.03 -5.24
CA ILE A 215 -3.90 9.40 -4.55
C ILE A 215 -3.62 7.90 -4.43
N GLU A 216 -3.75 7.37 -3.22
CA GLU A 216 -3.50 5.96 -2.94
C GLU A 216 -4.50 5.42 -1.92
N LEU A 217 -4.97 4.19 -2.13
CA LEU A 217 -5.99 3.57 -1.27
C LEU A 217 -5.36 2.87 -0.07
N ASP A 218 -4.19 2.27 -0.25
CA ASP A 218 -3.51 1.48 0.76
C ASP A 218 -2.61 2.33 1.65
N THR A 219 -2.74 2.15 2.96
CA THR A 219 -2.00 2.91 3.98
C THR A 219 -0.48 2.68 3.88
N LEU A 220 -0.01 1.45 3.63
CA LEU A 220 1.41 1.16 3.52
C LEU A 220 2.02 1.85 2.30
N ASN A 221 1.34 1.76 1.15
CA ASN A 221 1.75 2.45 -0.07
C ASN A 221 1.79 3.97 0.13
N CYS A 222 0.78 4.54 0.80
CA CYS A 222 0.77 5.96 1.17
C CYS A 222 1.98 6.35 2.03
N LEU A 223 2.37 5.53 3.01
CA LEU A 223 3.55 5.79 3.83
C LEU A 223 4.82 5.79 2.98
N ILE A 224 4.93 4.87 2.01
CA ILE A 224 6.10 4.76 1.13
C ILE A 224 6.19 5.98 0.20
N SER A 225 5.11 6.35 -0.49
CA SER A 225 5.13 7.52 -1.40
C SER A 225 5.37 8.83 -0.65
N ARG A 226 4.78 9.01 0.55
CA ARG A 226 5.06 10.17 1.42
C ARG A 226 6.51 10.20 1.87
N ALA A 227 7.08 9.06 2.25
CA ALA A 227 8.48 8.98 2.64
C ALA A 227 9.45 9.29 1.48
N LYS A 228 9.03 9.01 0.24
CA LYS A 228 9.73 9.44 -0.99
C LYS A 228 9.53 10.93 -1.32
N GLY A 229 8.70 11.66 -0.57
CA GLY A 229 8.53 13.11 -0.67
C GLY A 229 7.30 13.58 -1.44
N TYR A 230 6.39 12.67 -1.83
CA TYR A 230 5.19 13.03 -2.59
C TYR A 230 4.02 13.45 -1.69
N ASP A 231 3.23 14.44 -2.12
CA ASP A 231 1.97 14.81 -1.48
C ASP A 231 0.90 13.75 -1.79
N THR A 232 0.83 12.70 -0.96
CA THR A 232 -0.09 11.58 -1.16
C THR A 232 -1.28 11.65 -0.21
N THR A 233 -2.49 11.67 -0.77
CA THR A 233 -3.75 11.54 -0.01
C THR A 233 -4.19 10.08 0.03
N GLU A 234 -4.49 9.59 1.24
CA GLU A 234 -5.04 8.25 1.44
C GLU A 234 -6.55 8.25 1.17
N ALA A 235 -6.96 7.78 -0.01
CA ALA A 235 -8.36 7.76 -0.45
C ALA A 235 -8.60 6.80 -1.63
N ASP A 236 -9.85 6.36 -1.78
CA ASP A 236 -10.33 5.84 -3.06
C ASP A 236 -10.38 6.97 -4.10
N PHE A 237 -9.67 6.79 -5.22
CA PHE A 237 -9.54 7.84 -6.23
C PHE A 237 -10.87 8.27 -6.84
N LEU A 238 -11.80 7.35 -7.12
CA LEU A 238 -13.09 7.70 -7.73
C LEU A 238 -13.95 8.53 -6.77
N THR A 239 -13.88 8.23 -5.47
CA THR A 239 -14.53 9.01 -4.41
C THR A 239 -13.87 10.37 -4.21
N TRP A 240 -12.53 10.40 -4.21
CA TRP A 240 -11.75 11.63 -4.14
C TRP A 240 -12.05 12.54 -5.34
N SER A 241 -12.08 11.99 -6.54
CA SER A 241 -12.34 12.71 -7.80
C SER A 241 -13.69 13.42 -7.77
N LYS A 242 -14.76 12.69 -7.38
CA LYS A 242 -16.11 13.25 -7.21
C LYS A 242 -16.16 14.39 -6.19
N SER A 243 -15.34 14.32 -5.15
CA SER A 243 -15.29 15.33 -4.09
C SER A 243 -14.39 16.52 -4.44
N ASN A 244 -13.59 16.42 -5.50
CA ASN A 244 -12.56 17.39 -5.88
C ASN A 244 -12.64 17.80 -7.36
N GLN A 245 -13.84 17.87 -7.94
CA GLN A 245 -14.07 18.15 -9.37
C GLN A 245 -13.43 19.48 -9.86
N GLN A 246 -13.25 20.44 -8.95
CA GLN A 246 -12.61 21.73 -9.21
C GLN A 246 -11.08 21.66 -9.35
N LYS A 247 -10.44 20.58 -8.87
CA LYS A 247 -8.98 20.40 -8.97
C LYS A 247 -8.63 20.07 -10.41
N LYS A 248 -7.74 20.88 -11.01
CA LYS A 248 -7.21 20.71 -12.36
C LYS A 248 -5.69 20.66 -12.31
N PHE A 249 -5.10 19.90 -13.22
CA PHE A 249 -3.66 19.66 -13.32
C PHE A 249 -3.18 19.80 -14.76
N ASP A 250 -1.96 20.26 -14.94
CA ASP A 250 -1.32 20.37 -16.26
C ASP A 250 -1.09 18.98 -16.85
N TYR A 251 -0.72 18.02 -15.99
CA TYR A 251 -0.47 16.64 -16.37
C TYR A 251 -1.22 15.64 -15.51
N VAL A 252 -1.55 14.51 -16.11
CA VAL A 252 -2.00 13.32 -15.39
C VAL A 252 -1.19 12.12 -15.87
N VAL A 253 -0.59 11.37 -14.95
CA VAL A 253 0.04 10.08 -15.27
C VAL A 253 -0.60 8.99 -14.46
N MET A 254 -0.78 7.81 -15.05
CA MET A 254 -1.43 6.73 -14.34
C MET A 254 -1.04 5.34 -14.83
N ASN A 255 -0.95 4.42 -13.89
CA ASN A 255 -1.03 2.99 -14.12
C ASN A 255 -2.20 2.43 -13.28
N PRO A 256 -3.45 2.56 -13.78
CA PRO A 256 -4.63 2.22 -13.00
C PRO A 256 -4.78 0.71 -12.77
N PRO A 257 -5.59 0.30 -11.79
CA PRO A 257 -6.00 -1.10 -11.65
C PRO A 257 -6.72 -1.62 -12.92
N PHE A 258 -6.31 -2.79 -13.41
CA PHE A 258 -6.77 -3.38 -14.67
C PHE A 258 -8.09 -4.19 -14.62
N ALA A 259 -8.44 -4.84 -13.50
CA ALA A 259 -9.63 -5.70 -13.48
C ALA A 259 -10.95 -4.94 -13.29
N ASP A 260 -12.04 -5.63 -13.61
CA ASP A 260 -13.42 -5.16 -13.41
C ASP A 260 -13.73 -3.81 -14.08
N ASN A 261 -13.14 -3.55 -15.25
CA ASN A 261 -13.31 -2.29 -16.00
C ASN A 261 -12.81 -1.03 -15.24
N ARG A 262 -12.05 -1.20 -14.15
CA ARG A 262 -11.56 -0.10 -13.32
C ARG A 262 -10.61 0.81 -14.08
N ALA A 263 -9.75 0.26 -14.94
CA ALA A 263 -8.84 1.05 -15.77
C ALA A 263 -9.58 2.13 -16.58
N ARG A 264 -10.73 1.78 -17.17
CA ARG A 264 -11.56 2.73 -17.94
C ARG A 264 -12.21 3.77 -17.04
N LEU A 265 -12.76 3.37 -15.90
CA LEU A 265 -13.41 4.29 -14.95
C LEU A 265 -12.39 5.30 -14.39
N HIS A 266 -11.20 4.83 -14.01
CA HIS A 266 -10.12 5.67 -13.53
C HIS A 266 -9.63 6.60 -14.63
N LEU A 267 -9.45 6.11 -15.86
CA LEU A 267 -9.03 6.92 -17.01
C LEU A 267 -9.99 8.08 -17.27
N GLN A 268 -11.31 7.82 -17.26
CA GLN A 268 -12.32 8.85 -17.47
C GLN A 268 -12.35 9.89 -16.32
N ALA A 269 -12.26 9.43 -15.07
CA ALA A 269 -12.20 10.33 -13.92
C ALA A 269 -10.91 11.18 -13.94
N ALA A 270 -9.78 10.57 -14.25
CA ALA A 270 -8.47 11.21 -14.39
C ALA A 270 -8.47 12.28 -15.48
N ALA A 271 -9.02 11.98 -16.67
CA ALA A 271 -9.15 12.93 -17.76
C ALA A 271 -10.00 14.16 -17.35
N SER A 272 -11.01 13.99 -16.51
CA SER A 272 -11.82 15.11 -16.01
C SER A 272 -11.02 16.08 -15.14
N HIS A 273 -9.86 15.70 -14.62
CA HIS A 273 -8.96 16.56 -13.83
C HIS A 273 -7.88 17.25 -14.67
N LEU A 274 -7.85 17.08 -15.99
CA LEU A 274 -6.94 17.84 -16.84
C LEU A 274 -7.36 19.31 -16.94
N ALA A 275 -6.38 20.20 -16.83
CA ALA A 275 -6.52 21.59 -17.23
C ALA A 275 -6.68 21.70 -18.75
N ALA A 276 -7.21 22.84 -19.22
CA ALA A 276 -7.33 23.10 -20.65
C ALA A 276 -5.93 23.13 -21.29
N GLY A 277 -5.71 22.28 -22.31
CA GLY A 277 -4.40 22.11 -22.94
C GLY A 277 -3.43 21.16 -22.21
N GLY A 278 -3.86 20.58 -21.08
CA GLY A 278 -3.08 19.57 -20.36
C GLY A 278 -2.98 18.23 -21.10
N SER A 279 -2.08 17.38 -20.63
CA SER A 279 -1.81 16.06 -21.25
C SER A 279 -1.90 14.92 -20.23
N LEU A 280 -2.47 13.79 -20.65
CA LEU A 280 -2.57 12.58 -19.84
C LEU A 280 -1.84 11.42 -20.51
N ALA A 281 -1.02 10.71 -19.75
CA ALA A 281 -0.42 9.45 -20.16
C ALA A 281 -0.88 8.31 -19.23
N ALA A 282 -1.41 7.23 -19.82
CA ALA A 282 -1.91 6.09 -19.08
C ALA A 282 -1.32 4.78 -19.59
N VAL A 283 -0.87 3.95 -18.66
CA VAL A 283 -0.48 2.55 -18.93
C VAL A 283 -1.73 1.70 -18.79
N LEU A 284 -2.24 1.14 -19.90
CA LEU A 284 -3.53 0.46 -19.94
C LEU A 284 -3.39 -0.98 -20.42
N PRO A 285 -4.30 -1.89 -20.01
CA PRO A 285 -4.28 -3.26 -20.49
C PRO A 285 -4.65 -3.32 -21.98
N LEU A 286 -3.98 -4.20 -22.74
CA LEU A 286 -4.17 -4.36 -24.19
C LEU A 286 -5.62 -4.60 -24.62
N SER A 287 -6.46 -5.18 -23.73
CA SER A 287 -7.88 -5.37 -23.99
C SER A 287 -8.65 -4.07 -24.26
N LEU A 288 -8.11 -2.90 -23.89
CA LEU A 288 -8.72 -1.59 -24.16
C LEU A 288 -8.29 -0.98 -25.50
N GLN A 289 -7.27 -1.52 -26.18
CA GLN A 289 -6.70 -0.94 -27.41
C GLN A 289 -7.71 -0.89 -28.58
N GLY A 290 -8.71 -1.78 -28.58
CA GLY A 290 -9.77 -1.83 -29.60
C GLY A 290 -10.97 -0.90 -29.38
N LEU A 291 -10.93 -0.02 -28.36
CA LEU A 291 -11.97 0.97 -28.13
C LEU A 291 -11.63 2.26 -28.87
N ASP A 292 -12.48 2.64 -29.83
CA ASP A 292 -12.40 3.94 -30.47
C ASP A 292 -12.72 5.04 -29.46
N ASN A 293 -11.75 5.94 -29.26
CA ASN A 293 -11.83 7.15 -28.44
C ASN A 293 -12.46 6.96 -27.04
N PRO A 294 -11.75 6.32 -26.08
CA PRO A 294 -12.31 5.99 -24.76
C PRO A 294 -12.68 7.20 -23.88
N LEU A 295 -12.23 8.40 -24.26
CA LEU A 295 -12.45 9.67 -23.57
C LEU A 295 -13.45 10.59 -24.28
N GLY A 296 -13.93 10.22 -25.47
CA GLY A 296 -14.85 11.05 -26.26
C GLY A 296 -14.17 12.16 -27.06
N GLU A 297 -14.94 12.86 -27.88
CA GLU A 297 -14.42 13.79 -28.91
C GLU A 297 -13.68 15.02 -28.35
N GLU A 298 -13.82 15.30 -27.06
CA GLU A 298 -13.14 16.41 -26.38
C GLU A 298 -11.63 16.19 -26.26
N PHE A 299 -11.17 14.95 -26.39
CA PHE A 299 -9.77 14.57 -26.27
C PHE A 299 -9.22 14.02 -27.59
N ARG A 300 -7.99 14.42 -27.91
CA ARG A 300 -7.18 13.74 -28.91
C ARG A 300 -6.46 12.58 -28.24
N THR A 301 -6.88 11.35 -28.54
CA THR A 301 -6.28 10.13 -27.98
C THR A 301 -5.42 9.40 -29.01
N GLU A 302 -4.24 8.94 -28.60
CA GLU A 302 -3.33 8.15 -29.43
C GLU A 302 -2.73 7.01 -28.61
N TRP A 303 -2.68 5.81 -29.19
CA TRP A 303 -2.01 4.65 -28.59
C TRP A 303 -0.55 4.65 -29.03
N MET A 304 0.39 4.66 -28.08
CA MET A 304 1.79 4.96 -28.35
C MET A 304 2.67 3.70 -28.52
N ASP A 305 2.79 2.88 -27.46
CA ASP A 305 3.68 1.71 -27.45
C ASP A 305 3.09 0.58 -26.59
N VAL A 306 3.65 -0.63 -26.70
CA VAL A 306 3.26 -1.83 -25.97
C VAL A 306 4.43 -2.32 -25.12
N PHE A 307 4.18 -2.54 -23.84
CA PHE A 307 5.16 -3.05 -22.89
C PHE A 307 4.79 -4.47 -22.44
N GLU A 308 5.77 -5.37 -22.45
CA GLU A 308 5.66 -6.68 -21.79
C GLU A 308 6.07 -6.52 -20.32
N ASN A 309 5.34 -7.19 -19.42
CA ASN A 309 5.64 -7.26 -17.99
C ASN A 309 6.77 -8.24 -17.70
#